data_AF-A0A964Q261-F1
#
_entry.id   AF-A0A964Q261-F1
#
_cell.length_a   1.000
_cell.length_b   1.000
_cell.length_c   1.000
_cell.angle_alpha   90.00
_cell.angle_beta   90.00
_cell.angle_gamma   90.00
#
_symmetry.space_group_name_H-M   'P 1'
#
loop_
_entity.id
_entity.type
_entity.pdbx_description
1 polymer ?
#
loop_
_entity_poly.entity_id
_entity_poly.type
_entity_poly.pdbx_seq_one_letter_code
_entity_poly.pdbx_strand_id
1 'polypeptide(L)'
;MRHFFTTLGVCLAAGFNLQAEEWTLSLRRQTEENKGSYHRVVKTEKWNSQETAVIVCDVWDYHHCLNAVRRLEDFAPRLNEVVKKARAQGATIIHAPSDCMAYYAKHPARARAMAVPKSKNLPGDIQSWCSWMPLEAGADYPIDQSDGGEDDDPVQHQEWAAKLKALGRNPNLPWKAQSPLIEIEDKTDFISDKGDEIWSILQQRNITKVILTGVHANMCVLGRPFGLRQLVKNGKTAVLMRDMTDSMYNPARWPYTDHLTGNDLVISYIERKICPTITSDQLLGGKPHQLTSDRRTARDVMEIPPPGKDKIGHWTLTRISEESPLHLQKPAGGPVWLRCSVRVPAEWIPKEGIQVKIPSATAARVWINGTEIESKSAELWVKEGVLIANDTNLLVIRLGADFVSLTGPPALHGKSPFTLKGTWQMRVGDEPSWANMPLPAKFGAPPNIFFSTRK
;
A
#
# COMPACT_ATOMS: atom_id res chain seq x y z
N MET A 1 -20.35 16.19 77.78
CA MET A 1 -19.60 16.82 76.67
C MET A 1 -18.46 15.89 76.27
N ARG A 2 -18.61 15.15 75.17
CA ARG A 2 -17.52 14.39 74.52
C ARG A 2 -17.35 14.99 73.13
N HIS A 3 -16.19 15.60 72.87
CA HIS A 3 -15.87 16.16 71.56
C HIS A 3 -15.28 15.04 70.68
N PHE A 4 -16.00 14.70 69.62
CA PHE A 4 -15.48 13.92 68.50
C PHE A 4 -14.74 14.88 67.56
N PHE A 5 -13.43 14.72 67.45
CA PHE A 5 -12.66 15.33 66.36
C PHE A 5 -12.71 14.40 65.16
N THR A 6 -13.38 14.85 64.10
CA THR A 6 -13.41 14.17 62.80
C THR A 6 -12.24 14.68 61.98
N THR A 7 -11.20 13.87 61.81
CA THR A 7 -10.06 14.19 60.95
C THR A 7 -10.46 13.97 59.48
N LEU A 8 -10.65 15.06 58.74
CA LEU A 8 -10.93 15.03 57.31
C LEU A 8 -9.63 14.73 56.55
N GLY A 9 -9.47 13.48 56.10
CA GLY A 9 -8.36 13.09 55.22
C GLY A 9 -8.55 13.68 53.83
N VAL A 10 -7.73 14.68 53.47
CA VAL A 10 -7.63 15.19 52.09
C VAL A 10 -6.84 14.18 51.28
N CYS A 11 -7.52 13.36 50.48
CA CYS A 11 -6.88 12.60 49.41
C CYS A 11 -6.44 13.59 48.32
N LEU A 12 -5.15 13.94 48.29
CA LEU A 12 -4.53 14.52 47.12
C LEU A 12 -4.54 13.48 45.99
N ALA A 13 -5.53 13.58 45.10
CA ALA A 13 -5.43 12.95 43.80
C ALA A 13 -4.29 13.66 43.04
N ALA A 14 -3.13 13.01 42.96
CA ALA A 14 -2.08 13.40 42.04
C ALA A 14 -2.60 13.19 40.62
N GLY A 15 -3.23 14.21 40.06
CA GLY A 15 -3.53 14.27 38.64
C GLY A 15 -2.20 14.27 37.90
N PHE A 16 -1.87 13.16 37.24
CA PHE A 16 -0.86 13.18 36.19
C PHE A 16 -1.39 14.10 35.09
N ASN A 17 -1.00 15.37 35.12
CA ASN A 17 -1.08 16.22 33.95
C ASN A 17 -0.12 15.60 32.93
N LEU A 18 -0.67 14.80 32.01
CA LEU A 18 -0.03 14.50 30.73
C LEU A 18 0.08 15.84 29.99
N GLN A 19 1.13 16.59 30.30
CA GLN A 19 1.44 17.81 29.58
C GLN A 19 1.76 17.41 28.14
N ALA A 20 1.02 17.97 27.18
CA ALA A 20 1.23 17.72 25.77
C ALA A 20 2.70 18.01 25.43
N GLU A 21 3.42 16.99 24.96
CA GLU A 21 4.81 17.13 24.53
C GLU A 21 4.83 17.59 23.07
N GLU A 22 5.69 18.56 22.77
CA GLU A 22 5.91 19.08 21.43
C GLU A 22 7.09 18.34 20.79
N TRP A 23 6.83 17.57 19.74
CA TRP A 23 7.88 16.91 18.96
C TRP A 23 8.46 17.85 17.92
N THR A 24 9.77 18.06 17.96
CA THR A 24 10.50 18.73 16.87
C THR A 24 10.96 17.66 15.88
N LEU A 25 10.27 17.58 14.75
CA LEU A 25 10.48 16.56 13.72
C LEU A 25 11.16 17.15 12.48
N SER A 26 12.10 16.40 11.93
CA SER A 26 12.78 16.68 10.66
C SER A 26 12.11 15.87 9.55
N LEU A 27 11.17 16.50 8.84
CA LEU A 27 10.42 15.89 7.76
C LEU A 27 11.24 15.92 6.47
N ARG A 28 11.58 14.73 5.97
CA ARG A 28 12.36 14.54 4.74
C ARG A 28 11.45 14.34 3.54
N ARG A 29 11.65 15.09 2.46
CA ARG A 29 10.88 15.00 1.20
C ARG A 29 11.82 15.08 0.01
N GLN A 30 11.38 14.66 -1.17
CA GLN A 30 12.09 14.96 -2.43
C GLN A 30 11.43 16.13 -3.17
N THR A 31 12.27 17.01 -3.72
CA THR A 31 11.89 18.12 -4.60
C THR A 31 12.62 17.99 -5.92
N GLU A 32 11.95 18.38 -7.00
CA GLU A 32 12.55 18.41 -8.33
C GLU A 32 13.54 19.58 -8.41
N GLU A 33 14.78 19.32 -8.82
CA GLU A 33 15.81 20.33 -9.04
C GLU A 33 15.85 20.77 -10.50
N ASN A 34 15.86 19.76 -11.38
CA ASN A 34 15.83 19.89 -12.83
C ASN A 34 14.83 18.86 -13.35
N LYS A 35 14.34 19.01 -14.59
CA LYS A 35 13.35 18.08 -15.17
C LYS A 35 13.83 16.62 -15.05
N GLY A 36 13.20 15.85 -14.16
CA GLY A 36 13.53 14.45 -13.89
C GLY A 36 14.62 14.18 -12.84
N SER A 37 15.31 15.20 -12.31
CA SER A 37 16.29 15.09 -11.22
C SER A 37 15.72 15.57 -9.90
N TYR A 38 15.95 14.80 -8.83
CA TYR A 38 15.37 15.05 -7.51
C TYR A 38 16.44 15.02 -6.43
N HIS A 39 16.33 15.92 -5.46
CA HIS A 39 17.14 15.90 -4.23
C HIS A 39 16.23 15.88 -3.00
N ARG A 40 16.79 15.46 -1.86
CA ARG A 40 16.08 15.48 -0.59
C ARG A 40 16.22 16.82 0.09
N VAL A 41 15.09 17.32 0.60
CA VAL A 41 15.00 18.50 1.47
C VAL A 41 14.44 18.08 2.82
N VAL A 42 14.86 18.80 3.86
CA VAL A 42 14.37 18.60 5.22
C VAL A 42 13.67 19.87 5.67
N LYS A 43 12.46 19.70 6.22
CA LYS A 43 11.72 20.77 6.88
C LYS A 43 11.51 20.39 8.33
N THR A 44 11.94 21.25 9.24
CA THR A 44 11.66 21.09 10.67
C THR A 44 10.22 21.53 10.96
N GLU A 45 9.46 20.69 11.64
CA GLU A 45 8.11 21.01 12.13
C GLU A 45 7.97 20.66 13.61
N LYS A 46 7.11 21.42 14.29
CA LYS A 46 6.71 21.16 15.68
C LYS A 46 5.33 20.53 15.69
N TRP A 47 5.22 19.34 16.24
CA TRP A 47 3.98 18.58 16.28
C TRP A 47 3.54 18.37 17.73
N ASN A 48 2.30 18.76 18.04
CA ASN A 48 1.68 18.43 19.31
C ASN A 48 1.32 16.93 19.32
N SER A 49 1.91 16.19 20.25
CA SER A 49 1.65 14.76 20.44
C SER A 49 0.16 14.43 20.61
N GLN A 50 -0.62 15.25 21.34
CA GLN A 50 -2.05 15.01 21.56
C GLN A 50 -2.93 15.21 20.30
N GLU A 51 -2.43 15.96 19.31
CA GLU A 51 -3.06 16.14 18.00
C GLU A 51 -2.49 15.18 16.94
N THR A 52 -1.67 14.22 17.38
CA THR A 52 -0.97 13.26 16.53
C THR A 52 -1.41 11.83 16.83
N ALA A 53 -1.58 11.02 15.78
CA ALA A 53 -1.75 9.57 15.89
C ALA A 53 -0.54 8.82 15.33
N VAL A 54 -0.19 7.70 15.96
CA VAL A 54 0.71 6.69 15.40
C VAL A 54 -0.15 5.49 14.99
N ILE A 55 -0.15 5.16 13.71
CA ILE A 55 -0.86 3.99 13.17
C ILE A 55 0.15 2.89 12.86
N VAL A 56 0.01 1.74 13.53
CA VAL A 56 0.82 0.53 13.32
C VAL A 56 0.10 -0.35 12.30
N CYS A 57 0.53 -0.25 11.04
CA CYS A 57 -0.08 -0.94 9.90
C CYS A 57 0.47 -2.37 9.77
N ASP A 58 -0.40 -3.38 9.89
CA ASP A 58 -0.14 -4.73 9.39
C ASP A 58 1.18 -5.37 9.91
N VAL A 59 1.61 -5.02 11.13
CA VAL A 59 2.76 -5.66 11.80
C VAL A 59 2.32 -7.00 12.37
N TRP A 60 2.09 -7.98 11.50
CA TRP A 60 1.48 -9.26 11.84
C TRP A 60 2.39 -10.21 12.63
N ASP A 61 1.77 -11.24 13.22
CA ASP A 61 2.45 -12.33 13.93
C ASP A 61 3.22 -13.29 12.99
N TYR A 62 2.78 -13.44 11.74
CA TYR A 62 3.43 -14.27 10.72
C TYR A 62 3.24 -13.68 9.33
N HIS A 63 4.10 -14.09 8.40
CA HIS A 63 4.02 -13.75 6.98
C HIS A 63 4.36 -14.98 6.12
N HIS A 64 3.90 -15.00 4.86
CA HIS A 64 4.15 -16.13 3.95
C HIS A 64 5.63 -16.23 3.55
N CYS A 65 6.30 -15.08 3.42
CA CYS A 65 7.76 -14.94 3.28
C CYS A 65 8.44 -14.94 4.67
N LEU A 66 9.40 -15.84 4.88
CA LEU A 66 10.22 -15.96 6.08
C LEU A 66 11.17 -14.76 6.24
N ASN A 67 11.76 -14.25 5.17
CA ASN A 67 12.63 -13.08 5.21
C ASN A 67 11.87 -11.82 5.63
N ALA A 68 10.59 -11.68 5.25
CA ALA A 68 9.72 -10.62 5.75
C ALA A 68 9.47 -10.74 7.27
N VAL A 69 9.27 -11.96 7.79
CA VAL A 69 9.19 -12.20 9.24
C VAL A 69 10.48 -11.77 9.93
N ARG A 70 11.65 -12.18 9.42
CA ARG A 70 12.96 -11.84 9.98
C ARG A 70 13.19 -10.32 10.03
N ARG A 71 12.86 -9.59 8.96
CA ARG A 71 12.99 -8.13 8.92
C ARG A 71 12.04 -7.43 9.91
N LEU A 72 10.80 -7.90 9.99
CA LEU A 72 9.82 -7.40 10.96
C LEU A 72 10.28 -7.64 12.40
N GLU A 73 10.71 -8.85 12.74
CA GLU A 73 11.20 -9.19 14.07
C GLU A 73 12.44 -8.38 14.47
N ASP A 74 13.28 -7.98 13.51
CA ASP A 74 14.45 -7.15 13.74
C ASP A 74 14.09 -5.72 14.17
N PHE A 75 13.16 -5.05 13.48
CA PHE A 75 12.77 -3.67 13.84
C PHE A 75 11.64 -3.60 14.89
N ALA A 76 10.86 -4.67 15.11
CA ALA A 76 9.70 -4.65 16.00
C ALA A 76 10.01 -4.22 17.44
N PRO A 77 11.13 -4.62 18.08
CA PRO A 77 11.48 -4.12 19.41
C PRO A 77 11.62 -2.59 19.45
N ARG A 78 12.29 -2.01 18.44
CA ARG A 78 12.45 -0.55 18.32
C ARG A 78 11.11 0.13 18.05
N LEU A 79 10.25 -0.46 17.22
CA LEU A 79 8.90 0.04 16.98
C LEU A 79 8.05 0.01 18.26
N ASN A 80 8.19 -1.02 19.10
CA ASN A 80 7.51 -1.07 20.39
C ASN A 80 7.97 0.06 21.33
N GLU A 81 9.26 0.41 21.33
CA GLU A 81 9.76 1.60 22.04
C GLU A 81 9.10 2.88 21.53
N VAL A 82 9.00 3.05 20.20
CA VAL A 82 8.32 4.21 19.58
C VAL A 82 6.89 4.30 20.08
N VAL A 83 6.14 3.20 20.00
CA VAL A 83 4.74 3.14 20.41
C VAL A 83 4.59 3.50 21.89
N LYS A 84 5.42 2.93 22.78
CA LYS A 84 5.41 3.23 24.21
C LYS A 84 5.72 4.70 24.50
N LYS A 85 6.75 5.25 23.86
CA LYS A 85 7.15 6.65 24.02
C LYS A 85 6.06 7.60 23.53
N ALA A 86 5.52 7.35 22.33
CA ALA A 86 4.46 8.15 21.76
C ALA A 86 3.20 8.14 22.63
N ARG A 87 2.79 6.95 23.11
CA ARG A 87 1.67 6.78 24.06
C ARG A 87 1.89 7.55 25.35
N ALA A 88 3.07 7.41 25.97
CA ALA A 88 3.41 8.09 27.22
C ALA A 88 3.45 9.63 27.08
N GLN A 89 3.62 10.15 25.86
CA GLN A 89 3.60 11.58 25.56
C GLN A 89 2.22 12.10 25.16
N GLY A 90 1.21 11.23 25.07
CA GLY A 90 -0.18 11.60 24.83
C GLY A 90 -0.68 11.40 23.39
N ALA A 91 0.14 10.80 22.51
CA ALA A 91 -0.30 10.49 21.15
C ALA A 91 -1.32 9.35 21.11
N THR A 92 -2.21 9.40 20.11
CA THR A 92 -3.19 8.34 19.89
C THR A 92 -2.55 7.16 19.17
N ILE A 93 -2.53 5.98 19.80
CA ILE A 93 -2.02 4.75 19.18
C ILE A 93 -3.18 3.97 18.56
N ILE A 94 -3.04 3.63 17.27
CA ILE A 94 -4.00 2.81 16.54
C ILE A 94 -3.26 1.62 15.93
N HIS A 95 -3.61 0.43 16.38
CA HIS A 95 -3.13 -0.82 15.80
C HIS A 95 -4.08 -1.25 14.68
N ALA A 96 -3.55 -1.49 13.50
CA ALA A 96 -4.32 -1.87 12.33
C ALA A 96 -3.79 -3.17 11.72
N PRO A 97 -3.94 -4.33 12.41
CA PRO A 97 -3.60 -5.64 11.87
C PRO A 97 -4.73 -6.14 10.96
N SER A 98 -4.66 -5.79 9.68
CA SER A 98 -5.70 -6.12 8.70
C SER A 98 -5.89 -7.61 8.58
N ASP A 99 -7.14 -8.01 8.32
CA ASP A 99 -7.57 -9.40 8.17
C ASP A 99 -7.46 -10.24 9.47
N CYS A 100 -7.16 -9.59 10.61
CA CYS A 100 -7.03 -10.23 11.94
C CYS A 100 -8.15 -9.85 12.93
N MET A 101 -9.16 -9.07 12.52
CA MET A 101 -10.14 -8.50 13.47
C MET A 101 -10.91 -9.53 14.30
N ALA A 102 -11.09 -10.75 13.80
CA ALA A 102 -11.73 -11.83 14.54
C ALA A 102 -10.99 -12.18 15.86
N TYR A 103 -9.64 -12.11 15.85
CA TYR A 103 -8.82 -12.35 17.03
C TYR A 103 -9.06 -11.31 18.13
N TYR A 104 -9.37 -10.07 17.73
CA TYR A 104 -9.55 -8.94 18.63
C TYR A 104 -11.01 -8.67 19.02
N ALA A 105 -11.96 -9.53 18.65
CA ALA A 105 -13.39 -9.28 18.84
C ALA A 105 -13.80 -8.95 20.29
N LYS A 106 -13.05 -9.49 21.28
CA LYS A 106 -13.28 -9.24 22.72
C LYS A 106 -12.23 -8.32 23.35
N HIS A 107 -11.30 -7.78 22.57
CA HIS A 107 -10.21 -6.96 23.08
C HIS A 107 -10.72 -5.55 23.46
N PRO A 108 -10.35 -4.98 24.63
CA PRO A 108 -10.80 -3.66 25.05
C PRO A 108 -10.53 -2.56 24.02
N ALA A 109 -9.32 -2.52 23.45
CA ALA A 109 -8.96 -1.57 22.37
C ALA A 109 -9.81 -1.71 21.09
N ARG A 110 -10.30 -2.91 20.75
CA ARG A 110 -11.24 -3.11 19.63
C ARG A 110 -12.64 -2.59 19.98
N ALA A 111 -13.14 -2.93 21.18
CA ALA A 111 -14.41 -2.39 21.67
C ALA A 111 -14.38 -0.85 21.73
N ARG A 112 -13.25 -0.27 22.13
CA ARG A 112 -13.02 1.18 22.13
C ARG A 112 -13.14 1.78 20.75
N ALA A 113 -12.54 1.17 19.73
CA ALA A 113 -12.67 1.63 18.33
C ALA A 113 -14.11 1.56 17.82
N MET A 114 -14.83 0.48 18.13
CA MET A 114 -16.24 0.32 17.74
C MET A 114 -17.18 1.31 18.44
N ALA A 115 -16.83 1.74 19.66
CA ALA A 115 -17.62 2.71 20.43
C ALA A 115 -17.44 4.16 19.95
N VAL A 116 -16.46 4.45 19.10
CA VAL A 116 -16.23 5.80 18.59
C VAL A 116 -17.38 6.19 17.65
N PRO A 117 -18.06 7.32 17.90
CA PRO A 117 -19.14 7.77 17.03
C PRO A 117 -18.65 8.03 15.60
N LYS A 118 -19.36 7.45 14.63
CA LYS A 118 -19.09 7.61 13.20
C LYS A 118 -18.98 9.10 12.85
N SER A 119 -17.89 9.49 12.18
CA SER A 119 -17.69 10.88 11.79
C SER A 119 -18.76 11.35 10.80
N LYS A 120 -19.21 12.61 10.98
CA LYS A 120 -20.12 13.28 10.03
C LYS A 120 -19.43 13.60 8.70
N ASN A 121 -18.10 13.72 8.71
CA ASN A 121 -17.29 14.12 7.56
C ASN A 121 -16.42 12.95 7.08
N LEU A 122 -17.05 11.83 6.73
CA LEU A 122 -16.35 10.68 6.15
C LEU A 122 -16.05 10.91 4.68
N PRO A 123 -14.80 10.72 4.22
CA PRO A 123 -14.50 10.73 2.81
C PRO A 123 -15.22 9.61 2.07
N GLY A 124 -15.74 9.90 0.88
CA GLY A 124 -16.65 9.01 0.16
C GLY A 124 -16.06 7.63 -0.17
N ASP A 125 -14.74 7.51 -0.37
CA ASP A 125 -14.06 6.24 -0.64
C ASP A 125 -13.14 5.78 0.49
N ILE A 126 -13.31 6.29 1.71
CA ILE A 126 -12.40 6.00 2.84
C ILE A 126 -12.33 4.51 3.21
N GLN A 127 -13.38 3.73 2.92
CA GLN A 127 -13.40 2.28 3.17
C GLN A 127 -12.68 1.46 2.09
N SER A 128 -12.30 2.08 0.97
CA SER A 128 -11.71 1.40 -0.17
C SER A 128 -10.19 1.41 -0.12
N TRP A 129 -9.57 0.41 -0.74
CA TRP A 129 -8.17 0.48 -1.09
C TRP A 129 -7.91 1.65 -2.05
N CYS A 130 -6.81 2.38 -1.83
CA CYS A 130 -6.38 3.48 -2.68
C CYS A 130 -5.16 3.05 -3.51
N SER A 131 -5.40 2.66 -4.76
CA SER A 131 -4.34 2.22 -5.68
C SER A 131 -3.50 3.37 -6.25
N TRP A 132 -4.02 4.60 -6.25
CA TRP A 132 -3.40 5.75 -6.91
C TRP A 132 -3.99 7.09 -6.44
N MET A 133 -3.18 8.15 -6.50
CA MET A 133 -3.55 9.55 -6.30
C MET A 133 -3.05 10.47 -7.43
N PRO A 134 -3.69 11.64 -7.67
CA PRO A 134 -3.23 12.62 -8.65
C PRO A 134 -1.75 13.04 -8.51
N LEU A 135 -1.21 13.08 -7.29
CA LEU A 135 0.20 13.42 -7.05
C LEU A 135 1.19 12.40 -7.63
N GLU A 136 0.72 11.18 -7.93
CA GLU A 136 1.51 10.10 -8.54
C GLU A 136 1.49 10.16 -10.07
N ALA A 137 0.77 11.10 -10.68
CA ALA A 137 0.68 11.23 -12.13
C ALA A 137 2.06 11.39 -12.78
N GLY A 138 2.32 10.59 -13.82
CA GLY A 138 3.57 10.61 -14.58
C GLY A 138 4.80 10.09 -13.83
N ALA A 139 4.63 9.55 -12.62
CA ALA A 139 5.72 8.92 -11.88
C ALA A 139 5.86 7.44 -12.28
N ASP A 140 7.09 7.01 -12.55
CA ASP A 140 7.37 5.58 -12.65
C ASP A 140 7.36 4.95 -11.27
N TYR A 141 6.78 3.76 -11.18
CA TYR A 141 6.79 2.99 -9.94
C TYR A 141 8.13 2.24 -9.81
N PRO A 142 8.79 2.30 -8.65
CA PRO A 142 10.20 1.93 -8.55
C PRO A 142 10.48 0.43 -8.63
N ILE A 143 9.48 -0.42 -8.37
CA ILE A 143 9.62 -1.87 -8.26
C ILE A 143 8.46 -2.62 -8.93
N ASP A 144 8.68 -3.87 -9.32
CA ASP A 144 7.64 -4.82 -9.69
C ASP A 144 7.31 -5.74 -8.51
N GLN A 145 6.13 -5.53 -7.91
CA GLN A 145 5.61 -6.32 -6.77
C GLN A 145 4.52 -7.32 -7.18
N SER A 146 4.36 -7.56 -8.48
CA SER A 146 3.22 -8.32 -9.01
C SER A 146 3.17 -9.79 -8.59
N ASP A 147 4.30 -10.35 -8.14
CA ASP A 147 4.43 -11.72 -7.63
C ASP A 147 4.22 -11.85 -6.12
N GLY A 148 4.01 -10.74 -5.41
CA GLY A 148 3.93 -10.73 -3.95
C GLY A 148 5.27 -10.71 -3.24
N GLY A 149 6.35 -10.36 -3.94
CA GLY A 149 7.62 -9.95 -3.33
C GLY A 149 8.25 -11.01 -2.44
N GLU A 150 8.00 -12.29 -2.72
CA GLU A 150 8.63 -13.42 -2.05
C GLU A 150 10.14 -13.42 -2.39
N ASP A 151 10.96 -13.24 -1.36
CA ASP A 151 12.42 -13.13 -1.46
C ASP A 151 13.17 -14.21 -0.67
N ASP A 152 12.46 -15.24 -0.21
CA ASP A 152 13.05 -16.44 0.36
C ASP A 152 13.80 -17.29 -0.69
N ASP A 153 14.80 -18.03 -0.22
CA ASP A 153 15.31 -19.18 -0.97
C ASP A 153 14.18 -20.22 -1.17
N PRO A 154 14.01 -20.79 -2.37
CA PRO A 154 12.89 -21.70 -2.64
C PRO A 154 12.79 -22.91 -1.70
N VAL A 155 13.92 -23.45 -1.23
CA VAL A 155 13.93 -24.58 -0.27
C VAL A 155 13.48 -24.08 1.10
N GLN A 156 14.01 -22.95 1.57
CA GLN A 156 13.57 -22.34 2.83
C GLN A 156 12.08 -21.99 2.79
N HIS A 157 11.58 -21.50 1.66
CA HIS A 157 10.18 -21.18 1.48
C HIS A 157 9.29 -22.42 1.64
N GLN A 158 9.67 -23.55 1.04
CA GLN A 158 8.93 -24.81 1.18
C GLN A 158 8.92 -25.32 2.63
N GLU A 159 10.06 -25.26 3.31
CA GLU A 159 10.16 -25.64 4.73
C GLU A 159 9.32 -24.72 5.61
N TRP A 160 9.34 -23.42 5.34
CA TRP A 160 8.54 -22.42 6.04
C TRP A 160 7.04 -22.64 5.84
N ALA A 161 6.60 -22.88 4.60
CA ALA A 161 5.21 -23.22 4.29
C ALA A 161 4.76 -24.50 5.02
N ALA A 162 5.61 -25.52 5.09
CA ALA A 162 5.34 -26.75 5.85
C ALA A 162 5.21 -26.46 7.36
N LYS A 163 6.08 -25.62 7.93
CA LYS A 163 5.99 -25.17 9.32
C LYS A 163 4.69 -24.40 9.59
N LEU A 164 4.31 -23.47 8.72
CA LEU A 164 3.05 -22.73 8.84
C LEU A 164 1.84 -23.67 8.83
N LYS A 165 1.84 -24.67 7.95
CA LYS A 165 0.78 -25.69 7.90
C LYS A 165 0.73 -26.51 9.19
N ALA A 166 1.89 -26.92 9.72
CA ALA A 166 1.97 -27.63 11.00
C ALA A 166 1.45 -26.80 12.19
N LEU A 167 1.54 -25.47 12.12
CA LEU A 167 0.94 -24.53 13.08
C LEU A 167 -0.57 -24.28 12.87
N GLY A 168 -1.21 -24.99 11.93
CA GLY A 168 -2.62 -24.78 11.61
C GLY A 168 -2.89 -23.42 10.97
N ARG A 169 -1.95 -22.91 10.17
CA ARG A 169 -2.06 -21.66 9.41
C ARG A 169 -2.14 -21.94 7.92
N ASN A 170 -2.77 -21.04 7.18
CA ASN A 170 -2.73 -21.03 5.72
C ASN A 170 -1.37 -20.49 5.28
N PRO A 171 -0.52 -21.25 4.56
CA PRO A 171 0.80 -20.77 4.15
C PRO A 171 0.78 -19.49 3.32
N ASN A 172 -0.31 -19.25 2.56
CA ASN A 172 -0.44 -18.06 1.72
C ASN A 172 -0.88 -16.81 2.50
N LEU A 173 -1.58 -16.99 3.62
CA LEU A 173 -2.14 -15.93 4.48
C LEU A 173 -2.01 -16.35 5.95
N PRO A 174 -0.79 -16.44 6.50
CA PRO A 174 -0.59 -17.12 7.77
C PRO A 174 -0.93 -16.27 9.00
N TRP A 175 -1.04 -14.94 8.86
CA TRP A 175 -1.30 -14.05 9.97
C TRP A 175 -2.67 -14.29 10.62
N LYS A 176 -2.72 -14.12 11.94
CA LYS A 176 -3.96 -14.19 12.74
C LYS A 176 -4.09 -13.01 13.71
N ALA A 177 -2.99 -12.33 14.02
CA ALA A 177 -2.94 -11.21 14.95
C ALA A 177 -1.78 -10.26 14.58
N GLN A 178 -1.65 -9.15 15.30
CA GLN A 178 -0.41 -8.36 15.37
C GLN A 178 0.69 -9.18 16.07
N SER A 179 1.94 -8.92 15.71
CA SER A 179 3.12 -9.46 16.39
C SER A 179 3.06 -9.17 17.89
N PRO A 180 3.32 -10.17 18.76
CA PRO A 180 3.37 -9.98 20.20
C PRO A 180 4.56 -9.11 20.65
N LEU A 181 5.49 -8.80 19.75
CA LEU A 181 6.62 -7.90 20.03
C LEU A 181 6.19 -6.43 20.20
N ILE A 182 5.00 -6.08 19.71
CA ILE A 182 4.42 -4.74 19.86
C ILE A 182 3.25 -4.82 20.84
N GLU A 183 3.42 -4.17 21.97
CA GLU A 183 2.44 -4.14 23.04
C GLU A 183 1.23 -3.27 22.67
N ILE A 184 0.05 -3.87 22.74
CA ILE A 184 -1.24 -3.18 22.64
C ILE A 184 -1.74 -2.91 24.05
N GLU A 185 -1.86 -1.63 24.44
CA GLU A 185 -2.33 -1.25 25.77
C GLU A 185 -3.87 -1.24 25.81
N ASP A 186 -4.43 -2.05 26.71
CA ASP A 186 -5.88 -2.23 26.85
C ASP A 186 -6.62 -0.93 27.16
N LYS A 187 -6.01 -0.03 27.94
CA LYS A 187 -6.71 1.15 28.48
C LYS A 187 -6.80 2.30 27.50
N THR A 188 -5.82 2.49 26.63
CA THR A 188 -5.68 3.71 25.82
C THR A 188 -5.75 3.49 24.32
N ASP A 189 -5.33 2.31 23.84
CA ASP A 189 -5.11 2.12 22.42
C ASP A 189 -6.41 1.76 21.68
N PHE A 190 -6.33 1.85 20.35
CA PHE A 190 -7.37 1.47 19.41
C PHE A 190 -6.92 0.29 18.56
N ILE A 191 -7.85 -0.61 18.22
CA ILE A 191 -7.62 -1.63 17.19
C ILE A 191 -8.71 -1.54 16.12
N SER A 192 -8.33 -1.34 14.86
CA SER A 192 -9.22 -1.44 13.71
C SER A 192 -8.41 -1.54 12.42
N ASP A 193 -8.91 -2.26 11.42
CA ASP A 193 -8.40 -2.23 10.04
C ASP A 193 -9.39 -1.53 9.07
N LYS A 194 -10.46 -0.92 9.61
CA LYS A 194 -11.51 -0.27 8.82
C LYS A 194 -11.25 1.22 8.71
N GLY A 195 -11.23 1.72 7.47
CA GLY A 195 -10.93 3.13 7.19
C GLY A 195 -11.92 4.12 7.82
N ASP A 196 -13.21 3.79 7.88
CA ASP A 196 -14.23 4.66 8.48
C ASP A 196 -14.15 4.74 10.01
N GLU A 197 -13.84 3.62 10.68
CA GLU A 197 -13.60 3.59 12.11
C GLU A 197 -12.32 4.36 12.47
N ILE A 198 -11.21 4.11 11.76
CA ILE A 198 -9.96 4.85 11.95
C ILE A 198 -10.17 6.35 11.70
N TRP A 199 -10.82 6.71 10.59
CA TRP A 199 -11.11 8.11 10.31
C TRP A 199 -11.96 8.75 11.41
N SER A 200 -12.95 8.02 11.93
CA SER A 200 -13.77 8.50 13.04
C SER A 200 -12.94 8.69 14.31
N ILE A 201 -12.01 7.78 14.64
CA ILE A 201 -11.06 7.96 15.75
C ILE A 201 -10.26 9.25 15.57
N LEU A 202 -9.69 9.45 14.38
CA LEU A 202 -8.89 10.65 14.07
C LEU A 202 -9.72 11.94 14.23
N GLN A 203 -10.98 11.94 13.77
CA GLN A 203 -11.85 13.12 13.86
C GLN A 203 -12.30 13.40 15.31
N GLN A 204 -12.76 12.39 16.04
CA GLN A 204 -13.26 12.57 17.41
C GLN A 204 -12.17 12.96 18.41
N ARG A 205 -10.90 12.67 18.09
CA ARG A 205 -9.73 13.09 18.87
C ARG A 205 -9.04 14.34 18.35
N ASN A 206 -9.61 15.05 17.39
CA ASN A 206 -9.00 16.23 16.77
C ASN A 206 -7.58 15.96 16.21
N ILE A 207 -7.32 14.74 15.75
CA ILE A 207 -6.03 14.36 15.18
C ILE A 207 -5.88 14.99 13.79
N THR A 208 -4.86 15.82 13.63
CA THR A 208 -4.53 16.47 12.36
C THR A 208 -3.26 15.89 11.73
N LYS A 209 -2.40 15.29 12.55
CA LYS A 209 -1.11 14.72 12.18
C LYS A 209 -1.12 13.19 12.34
N VAL A 210 -0.53 12.47 11.38
CA VAL A 210 -0.46 11.00 11.44
C VAL A 210 0.95 10.53 11.10
N ILE A 211 1.53 9.73 11.99
CA ILE A 211 2.73 8.93 11.73
C ILE A 211 2.26 7.52 11.36
N LEU A 212 2.47 7.10 10.13
CA LEU A 212 2.21 5.72 9.70
C LEU A 212 3.52 4.92 9.72
N THR A 213 3.44 3.70 10.22
CA THR A 213 4.56 2.75 10.32
C THR A 213 4.03 1.33 10.09
N GLY A 214 4.92 0.34 10.00
CA GLY A 214 4.57 -1.06 9.75
C GLY A 214 4.79 -1.47 8.29
N VAL A 215 4.11 -2.51 7.83
CA VAL A 215 4.44 -3.19 6.56
C VAL A 215 3.20 -3.49 5.73
N HIS A 216 3.29 -3.69 4.43
CA HIS A 216 4.43 -3.39 3.56
C HIS A 216 4.29 -1.97 2.98
N ALA A 217 5.40 -1.22 2.91
CA ALA A 217 5.46 0.19 2.47
C ALA A 217 4.78 0.39 1.11
N ASN A 218 5.09 -0.48 0.16
CA ASN A 218 4.58 -0.50 -1.22
C ASN A 218 3.17 -1.08 -1.38
N MET A 219 2.58 -1.64 -0.32
CA MET A 219 1.23 -2.20 -0.32
C MET A 219 0.37 -1.57 0.77
N CYS A 220 0.27 -2.21 1.94
CA CYS A 220 -0.72 -1.87 2.94
C CYS A 220 -0.55 -0.45 3.48
N VAL A 221 0.68 -0.06 3.76
CA VAL A 221 1.04 1.28 4.25
C VAL A 221 0.62 2.36 3.24
N LEU A 222 0.77 2.13 1.93
CA LEU A 222 0.30 3.07 0.92
C LEU A 222 -1.22 3.00 0.70
N GLY A 223 -1.77 1.80 0.59
CA GLY A 223 -3.03 1.54 -0.10
C GLY A 223 -4.21 1.13 0.77
N ARG A 224 -4.02 0.69 2.02
CA ARG A 224 -5.17 0.34 2.89
C ARG A 224 -6.12 1.53 3.04
N PRO A 225 -7.38 1.30 3.45
CA PRO A 225 -8.37 2.33 3.77
C PRO A 225 -7.86 3.46 4.70
N PHE A 226 -6.86 3.16 5.53
CA PHE A 226 -6.20 4.07 6.46
C PHE A 226 -4.73 4.38 6.08
N GLY A 227 -4.28 3.93 4.91
CA GLY A 227 -2.92 4.11 4.42
C GLY A 227 -2.60 5.55 4.00
N LEU A 228 -1.33 5.82 3.70
CA LEU A 228 -0.82 7.16 3.36
C LEU A 228 -1.64 7.83 2.27
N ARG A 229 -2.03 7.09 1.22
CA ARG A 229 -2.77 7.69 0.11
C ARG A 229 -4.12 8.22 0.58
N GLN A 230 -4.86 7.44 1.36
CA GLN A 230 -6.15 7.88 1.90
C GLN A 230 -6.00 9.04 2.88
N LEU A 231 -4.98 9.00 3.74
CA LEU A 231 -4.74 10.07 4.70
C LEU A 231 -4.40 11.40 4.00
N VAL A 232 -3.45 11.39 3.06
CA VAL A 232 -3.01 12.58 2.32
C VAL A 232 -4.11 13.10 1.41
N LYS A 233 -4.75 12.23 0.63
CA LYS A 233 -5.85 12.58 -0.28
C LYS A 233 -6.98 13.32 0.46
N ASN A 234 -7.25 12.92 1.70
CA ASN A 234 -8.34 13.47 2.49
C ASN A 234 -7.88 14.56 3.49
N GLY A 235 -6.67 15.10 3.32
CA GLY A 235 -6.23 16.33 3.99
C GLY A 235 -5.58 16.14 5.37
N LYS A 236 -5.23 14.91 5.79
CA LYS A 236 -4.39 14.70 6.98
C LYS A 236 -2.93 15.03 6.63
N THR A 237 -2.21 15.63 7.57
CA THR A 237 -0.75 15.69 7.44
C THR A 237 -0.18 14.34 7.85
N ALA A 238 0.18 13.50 6.89
CA ALA A 238 0.77 12.19 7.16
C ALA A 238 2.28 12.20 6.91
N VAL A 239 3.00 11.37 7.66
CA VAL A 239 4.40 11.00 7.40
C VAL A 239 4.58 9.49 7.55
N LEU A 240 5.52 8.93 6.80
CA LEU A 240 6.00 7.56 7.02
C LEU A 240 7.18 7.57 7.98
N MET A 241 7.19 6.69 8.98
CA MET A 241 8.39 6.39 9.77
C MET A 241 9.25 5.36 9.03
N ARG A 242 10.19 5.87 8.21
CA ARG A 242 10.86 5.09 7.15
C ARG A 242 11.82 4.01 7.63
N ASP A 243 12.28 4.07 8.88
CA ASP A 243 13.14 3.05 9.48
C ASP A 243 12.34 1.95 10.20
N MET A 244 11.02 2.12 10.34
CA MET A 244 10.08 1.15 10.93
C MET A 244 9.11 0.62 9.86
N THR A 245 9.64 0.23 8.70
CA THR A 245 8.87 -0.30 7.58
C THR A 245 9.71 -1.27 6.74
N ASP A 246 9.03 -2.06 5.92
CA ASP A 246 9.60 -3.01 4.96
C ASP A 246 8.74 -3.00 3.69
N SER A 247 9.29 -3.44 2.56
CA SER A 247 8.55 -3.53 1.29
C SER A 247 8.36 -4.98 0.87
N MET A 248 7.27 -5.25 0.15
CA MET A 248 7.05 -6.53 -0.51
C MET A 248 7.77 -6.51 -1.86
N TYR A 249 9.04 -6.93 -1.90
CA TYR A 249 9.87 -6.88 -3.09
C TYR A 249 10.78 -8.11 -3.22
N ASN A 250 10.72 -8.74 -4.40
CA ASN A 250 11.56 -9.87 -4.79
C ASN A 250 12.73 -9.36 -5.65
N PRO A 251 14.01 -9.56 -5.26
CA PRO A 251 15.19 -9.18 -6.04
C PRO A 251 15.28 -9.78 -7.46
N ALA A 252 14.52 -10.84 -7.74
CA ALA A 252 14.38 -11.40 -9.09
C ALA A 252 13.38 -10.63 -9.98
N ARG A 253 12.81 -9.53 -9.49
CA ARG A 253 11.88 -8.64 -10.20
C ARG A 253 12.50 -7.28 -10.42
N TRP A 254 11.97 -6.52 -11.37
CA TRP A 254 12.41 -5.15 -11.64
C TRP A 254 12.43 -4.32 -10.35
N PRO A 255 13.50 -3.54 -10.06
CA PRO A 255 14.65 -3.22 -10.92
C PRO A 255 15.85 -4.14 -10.72
N TYR A 256 15.65 -5.29 -10.07
CA TYR A 256 16.62 -6.35 -9.85
C TYR A 256 17.85 -5.95 -9.06
N THR A 257 17.58 -5.10 -8.08
CA THR A 257 18.48 -4.78 -7.00
C THR A 257 18.15 -5.65 -5.78
N ASP A 258 19.02 -5.64 -4.77
CA ASP A 258 18.76 -6.32 -3.51
C ASP A 258 17.51 -5.77 -2.81
N HIS A 259 16.95 -6.55 -1.88
CA HIS A 259 15.68 -6.22 -1.24
C HIS A 259 15.68 -4.83 -0.59
N LEU A 260 16.75 -4.51 0.15
CA LEU A 260 16.83 -3.29 0.94
C LEU A 260 16.99 -2.06 0.05
N THR A 261 17.67 -2.20 -1.10
CA THR A 261 17.71 -1.15 -2.11
C THR A 261 16.34 -0.96 -2.77
N GLY A 262 15.58 -2.04 -3.00
CA GLY A 262 14.18 -1.93 -3.41
C GLY A 262 13.32 -1.16 -2.40
N ASN A 263 13.51 -1.41 -1.10
CA ASN A 263 12.85 -0.67 -0.03
C ASN A 263 13.23 0.83 -0.02
N ASP A 264 14.52 1.16 -0.21
CA ASP A 264 14.97 2.55 -0.34
C ASP A 264 14.28 3.26 -1.52
N LEU A 265 14.11 2.59 -2.66
CA LEU A 265 13.44 3.14 -3.83
C LEU A 265 11.94 3.37 -3.60
N VAL A 266 11.27 2.50 -2.84
CA VAL A 266 9.88 2.71 -2.41
C VAL A 266 9.77 3.92 -1.47
N ILE A 267 10.67 4.05 -0.50
CA ILE A 267 10.74 5.22 0.39
C ILE A 267 11.01 6.50 -0.43
N SER A 268 11.91 6.43 -1.40
CA SER A 268 12.20 7.52 -2.35
C SER A 268 10.95 7.94 -3.13
N TYR A 269 10.16 6.98 -3.62
CA TYR A 269 8.89 7.24 -4.29
C TYR A 269 7.87 7.92 -3.36
N ILE A 270 7.75 7.45 -2.11
CA ILE A 270 6.87 8.05 -1.09
C ILE A 270 7.26 9.50 -0.81
N GLU A 271 8.55 9.76 -0.59
CA GLU A 271 9.10 11.10 -0.37
C GLU A 271 8.85 12.04 -1.55
N ARG A 272 8.83 11.50 -2.77
CA ARG A 272 8.66 12.28 -4.00
C ARG A 272 7.20 12.57 -4.32
N LYS A 273 6.29 11.63 -4.11
CA LYS A 273 4.92 11.68 -4.66
C LYS A 273 3.81 11.68 -3.62
N ILE A 274 4.07 11.22 -2.40
CA ILE A 274 3.01 10.98 -1.41
C ILE A 274 3.15 11.94 -0.24
N CYS A 275 4.17 11.76 0.60
CA CYS A 275 4.33 12.50 1.84
C CYS A 275 5.78 12.54 2.30
N PRO A 276 6.14 13.46 3.22
CA PRO A 276 7.44 13.42 3.88
C PRO A 276 7.61 12.16 4.75
N THR A 277 8.85 11.89 5.16
CA THR A 277 9.21 10.80 6.06
C THR A 277 9.97 11.30 7.27
N ILE A 278 9.88 10.56 8.37
CA ILE A 278 10.64 10.75 9.62
C ILE A 278 11.30 9.43 10.03
N THR A 279 12.11 9.45 11.09
CA THR A 279 12.76 8.25 11.67
C THR A 279 12.46 8.10 13.16
N SER A 280 12.56 6.87 13.67
CA SER A 280 12.24 6.51 15.06
C SER A 280 13.05 7.30 16.10
N ASP A 281 14.30 7.65 15.79
CA ASP A 281 15.19 8.42 16.65
C ASP A 281 14.70 9.85 16.91
N GLN A 282 13.82 10.39 16.08
CA GLN A 282 13.24 11.71 16.31
C GLN A 282 12.27 11.70 17.50
N LEU A 283 11.75 10.53 17.90
CA LEU A 283 10.93 10.35 19.10
C LEU A 283 11.74 9.76 20.27
N LEU A 284 12.70 8.88 19.95
CA LEU A 284 13.42 8.08 20.95
C LEU A 284 14.82 8.63 21.30
N GLY A 285 15.36 9.52 20.48
CA GLY A 285 16.78 9.86 20.47
C GLY A 285 17.65 8.77 19.85
N GLY A 286 18.96 9.04 19.80
CA GLY A 286 19.97 8.10 19.29
C GLY A 286 20.14 8.18 17.77
N LYS A 287 20.06 7.03 17.09
CA LYS A 287 20.19 6.90 15.64
C LYS A 287 18.97 6.17 15.05
N PRO A 288 18.62 6.41 13.78
CA PRO A 288 17.62 5.62 13.08
C PRO A 288 17.93 4.13 13.17
N HIS A 289 16.88 3.30 13.19
CA HIS A 289 17.06 1.85 13.14
C HIS A 289 17.74 1.44 11.84
N GLN A 290 18.61 0.46 11.94
CA GLN A 290 19.20 -0.20 10.79
C GLN A 290 19.07 -1.70 11.01
N LEU A 291 18.52 -2.39 10.01
CA LEU A 291 18.40 -3.84 10.07
C LEU A 291 19.76 -4.48 10.35
N THR A 292 19.79 -5.43 11.28
CA THR A 292 21.05 -6.11 11.64
C THR A 292 21.62 -6.92 10.48
N SER A 293 20.81 -7.23 9.46
CA SER A 293 21.20 -7.90 8.21
C SER A 293 21.68 -6.95 7.11
N ASP A 294 21.48 -5.62 7.23
CA ASP A 294 21.92 -4.67 6.21
C ASP A 294 23.45 -4.55 6.21
N ARG A 295 24.09 -5.05 5.15
CA ARG A 295 25.54 -5.00 4.93
C ARG A 295 25.95 -4.00 3.84
N ARG A 296 24.99 -3.25 3.28
CA ARG A 296 25.25 -2.33 2.17
C ARG A 296 26.08 -1.13 2.63
N THR A 297 26.95 -0.67 1.73
CA THR A 297 27.77 0.53 1.92
C THR A 297 27.05 1.81 1.48
N ALA A 298 26.11 1.69 0.54
CA ALA A 298 25.20 2.74 0.12
C ALA A 298 23.78 2.42 0.58
N ARG A 299 23.10 3.41 1.13
CA ARG A 299 21.70 3.35 1.60
C ARG A 299 20.97 4.58 1.12
N ASP A 300 19.66 4.62 1.36
CA ASP A 300 18.84 5.77 1.02
C ASP A 300 18.86 6.03 -0.51
N VAL A 301 18.96 4.97 -1.31
CA VAL A 301 19.04 5.02 -2.78
C VAL A 301 17.80 5.71 -3.37
N MET A 302 18.02 6.68 -4.26
CA MET A 302 16.93 7.46 -4.88
C MET A 302 16.72 7.18 -6.36
N GLU A 303 17.77 6.70 -7.03
CA GLU A 303 17.80 6.45 -8.46
C GLU A 303 17.72 4.96 -8.73
N ILE A 304 16.88 4.59 -9.70
CA ILE A 304 16.74 3.20 -10.12
C ILE A 304 18.04 2.81 -10.83
N PRO A 305 18.77 1.79 -10.35
CA PRO A 305 19.98 1.35 -11.02
C PRO A 305 19.63 0.80 -12.41
N PRO A 306 20.47 1.03 -13.43
CA PRO A 306 20.22 0.47 -14.75
C PRO A 306 20.16 -1.06 -14.67
N PRO A 307 19.19 -1.70 -15.37
CA PRO A 307 19.10 -3.15 -15.36
C PRO A 307 20.35 -3.77 -15.96
N GLY A 308 20.81 -4.89 -15.40
CA GLY A 308 21.85 -5.72 -16.02
C GLY A 308 21.40 -6.24 -17.40
N LYS A 309 22.37 -6.49 -18.30
CA LYS A 309 22.13 -6.84 -19.72
C LYS A 309 21.26 -8.09 -19.94
N ASP A 310 21.20 -9.01 -18.98
CA ASP A 310 20.53 -10.32 -19.13
C ASP A 310 19.03 -10.31 -18.77
N LYS A 311 18.43 -9.14 -18.54
CA LYS A 311 17.06 -9.02 -17.97
C LYS A 311 16.00 -8.63 -19.01
N ILE A 312 16.19 -9.08 -20.26
CA ILE A 312 15.26 -8.93 -21.38
C ILE A 312 14.15 -9.98 -21.26
N GLY A 313 12.88 -9.54 -21.27
CA GLY A 313 11.72 -10.44 -21.23
C GLY A 313 10.68 -10.11 -20.18
N HIS A 314 10.61 -8.89 -19.63
CA HIS A 314 9.66 -8.49 -18.60
C HIS A 314 8.62 -7.50 -19.11
N TRP A 315 7.62 -7.21 -18.28
CA TRP A 315 6.66 -6.15 -18.55
C TRP A 315 7.37 -4.80 -18.64
N THR A 316 7.26 -4.13 -19.79
CA THR A 316 7.79 -2.79 -20.02
C THR A 316 6.66 -1.77 -20.01
N LEU A 317 6.95 -0.53 -19.64
CA LEU A 317 5.96 0.53 -19.72
C LEU A 317 5.81 1.00 -21.17
N THR A 318 4.58 1.14 -21.62
CA THR A 318 4.23 1.75 -22.91
C THR A 318 3.12 2.77 -22.71
N ARG A 319 3.12 3.85 -23.49
CA ARG A 319 2.06 4.86 -23.45
C ARG A 319 1.15 4.68 -24.65
N ILE A 320 -0.15 4.67 -24.41
CA ILE A 320 -1.17 4.52 -25.46
C ILE A 320 -2.10 5.73 -25.39
N SER A 321 -2.13 6.52 -26.45
CA SER A 321 -3.08 7.60 -26.66
C SER A 321 -3.42 7.78 -28.13
N GLU A 322 -4.34 8.69 -28.43
CA GLU A 322 -4.66 9.07 -29.81
C GLU A 322 -3.45 9.71 -30.51
N GLU A 323 -2.65 10.50 -29.80
CA GLU A 323 -1.44 11.15 -30.31
C GLU A 323 -0.21 10.23 -30.29
N SER A 324 -0.27 9.16 -29.50
CA SER A 324 0.78 8.14 -29.38
C SER A 324 0.15 6.75 -29.46
N PRO A 325 -0.34 6.36 -30.64
CA PRO A 325 -0.87 5.02 -30.88
C PRO A 325 0.24 3.98 -30.69
N LEU A 326 -0.14 2.79 -30.20
CA LEU A 326 0.81 1.70 -30.07
C LEU A 326 1.16 1.17 -31.46
N HIS A 327 2.42 1.31 -31.86
CA HIS A 327 2.97 0.73 -33.09
C HIS A 327 4.11 -0.22 -32.75
N LEU A 328 4.07 -1.44 -33.28
CA LEU A 328 5.15 -2.41 -33.10
C LEU A 328 6.06 -2.43 -34.33
N GLN A 329 7.36 -2.42 -34.09
CA GLN A 329 8.33 -2.73 -35.14
C GLN A 329 8.26 -4.22 -35.45
N LYS A 330 8.16 -4.57 -36.74
CA LYS A 330 8.15 -5.97 -37.18
C LYS A 330 9.56 -6.47 -37.53
N PRO A 331 9.85 -7.75 -37.27
CA PRO A 331 9.00 -8.74 -36.61
C PRO A 331 8.94 -8.50 -35.09
N ALA A 332 7.72 -8.52 -34.52
CA ALA A 332 7.52 -8.26 -33.10
C ALA A 332 7.98 -9.42 -32.20
N GLY A 333 8.38 -10.57 -32.76
CA GLY A 333 8.90 -11.73 -31.99
C GLY A 333 7.82 -12.62 -31.34
N GLY A 334 6.53 -12.29 -31.46
CA GLY A 334 5.42 -13.10 -30.96
C GLY A 334 4.14 -12.29 -30.73
N PRO A 335 3.11 -12.90 -30.09
CA PRO A 335 1.95 -12.18 -29.59
C PRO A 335 2.33 -11.07 -28.62
N VAL A 336 1.48 -10.05 -28.51
CA VAL A 336 1.69 -8.91 -27.60
C VAL A 336 0.65 -8.91 -26.51
N TRP A 337 1.10 -8.78 -25.29
CA TRP A 337 0.27 -8.69 -24.09
C TRP A 337 0.32 -7.27 -23.56
N LEU A 338 -0.83 -6.71 -23.26
CA LEU A 338 -1.01 -5.44 -22.59
C LEU A 338 -1.75 -5.68 -21.28
N ARG A 339 -1.34 -5.02 -20.20
CA ARG A 339 -2.13 -5.02 -18.96
C ARG A 339 -2.18 -3.66 -18.29
N CYS A 340 -3.29 -3.42 -17.62
CA CYS A 340 -3.50 -2.28 -16.73
C CYS A 340 -4.39 -2.68 -15.56
N SER A 341 -4.52 -1.79 -14.59
CA SER A 341 -5.49 -1.94 -13.52
C SER A 341 -6.59 -0.90 -13.65
N VAL A 342 -7.84 -1.28 -13.39
CA VAL A 342 -8.99 -0.39 -13.56
C VAL A 342 -9.96 -0.49 -12.40
N ARG A 343 -10.39 0.66 -11.89
CA ARG A 343 -11.48 0.76 -10.92
C ARG A 343 -12.76 1.21 -11.62
N VAL A 344 -13.79 0.40 -11.46
CA VAL A 344 -15.12 0.67 -12.04
C VAL A 344 -16.16 0.77 -10.91
N PRO A 345 -16.77 1.95 -10.67
CA PRO A 345 -17.81 2.14 -9.67
C PRO A 345 -19.07 1.36 -10.03
N ALA A 346 -19.76 0.84 -9.02
CA ALA A 346 -21.00 0.07 -9.22
C ALA A 346 -22.07 0.88 -9.96
N GLU A 347 -22.17 2.18 -9.67
CA GLU A 347 -23.12 3.09 -10.31
C GLU A 347 -22.84 3.33 -11.80
N TRP A 348 -21.65 3.00 -12.29
CA TRP A 348 -21.27 3.15 -13.70
C TRP A 348 -21.60 1.92 -14.55
N ILE A 349 -21.83 0.77 -13.90
CA ILE A 349 -22.14 -0.51 -14.55
C ILE A 349 -23.63 -0.52 -14.97
N PRO A 350 -23.95 -0.64 -16.27
CA PRO A 350 -25.33 -0.78 -16.73
C PRO A 350 -25.81 -2.23 -16.55
N LYS A 351 -27.11 -2.49 -16.74
CA LYS A 351 -27.68 -3.84 -16.50
C LYS A 351 -27.14 -4.88 -17.47
N GLU A 352 -26.78 -4.45 -18.67
CA GLU A 352 -26.28 -5.25 -19.78
C GLU A 352 -24.81 -5.67 -19.59
N GLY A 353 -24.12 -5.10 -18.59
CA GLY A 353 -22.70 -5.32 -18.34
C GLY A 353 -21.79 -4.31 -19.03
N ILE A 354 -20.49 -4.54 -18.96
CA ILE A 354 -19.48 -3.64 -19.53
C ILE A 354 -18.94 -4.25 -20.82
N GLN A 355 -18.82 -3.44 -21.85
CA GLN A 355 -18.16 -3.82 -23.09
C GLN A 355 -16.73 -3.29 -23.12
N VAL A 356 -15.79 -4.12 -23.56
CA VAL A 356 -14.40 -3.73 -23.84
C VAL A 356 -14.26 -3.48 -25.34
N LYS A 357 -13.86 -2.27 -25.73
CA LYS A 357 -13.57 -1.94 -27.13
C LYS A 357 -12.07 -1.84 -27.34
N ILE A 358 -11.56 -2.56 -28.34
CA ILE A 358 -10.15 -2.53 -28.74
C ILE A 358 -10.07 -2.02 -30.19
N PRO A 359 -9.53 -0.81 -30.42
CA PRO A 359 -9.46 -0.26 -31.77
C PRO A 359 -8.62 -1.13 -32.72
N SER A 360 -9.21 -1.49 -33.86
CA SER A 360 -8.53 -2.17 -34.98
C SER A 360 -7.91 -3.54 -34.65
N ALA A 361 -8.42 -4.25 -33.62
CA ALA A 361 -7.94 -5.58 -33.23
C ALA A 361 -9.08 -6.61 -33.14
N THR A 362 -9.54 -7.12 -34.28
CA THR A 362 -10.68 -8.05 -34.40
C THR A 362 -10.43 -9.45 -33.83
N ALA A 363 -9.18 -9.83 -33.59
CA ALA A 363 -8.78 -11.13 -33.02
C ALA A 363 -8.18 -11.03 -31.60
N ALA A 364 -8.35 -9.89 -30.92
CA ALA A 364 -7.85 -9.71 -29.57
C ALA A 364 -8.58 -10.62 -28.57
N ARG A 365 -7.82 -11.18 -27.63
CA ARG A 365 -8.36 -11.92 -26.47
C ARG A 365 -8.20 -11.07 -25.22
N VAL A 366 -9.17 -11.12 -24.31
CA VAL A 366 -9.22 -10.22 -23.16
C VAL A 366 -9.56 -10.97 -21.89
N TRP A 367 -8.88 -10.63 -20.81
CA TRP A 367 -9.12 -11.16 -19.48
C TRP A 367 -9.40 -10.04 -18.51
N ILE A 368 -10.34 -10.28 -17.60
CA ILE A 368 -10.55 -9.47 -16.40
C ILE A 368 -10.28 -10.39 -15.20
N ASN A 369 -9.37 -9.99 -14.31
CA ASN A 369 -9.00 -10.76 -13.13
C ASN A 369 -8.66 -12.24 -13.44
N GLY A 370 -7.94 -12.48 -14.55
CA GLY A 370 -7.57 -13.82 -15.01
C GLY A 370 -8.69 -14.62 -15.69
N THR A 371 -9.92 -14.11 -15.75
CA THR A 371 -11.03 -14.76 -16.43
C THR A 371 -11.21 -14.18 -17.83
N GLU A 372 -11.15 -15.05 -18.84
CA GLU A 372 -11.35 -14.63 -20.24
C GLU A 372 -12.81 -14.20 -20.46
N ILE A 373 -12.99 -13.05 -21.11
CA ILE A 373 -14.32 -12.52 -21.43
C ILE A 373 -14.84 -13.09 -22.76
N GLU A 374 -16.16 -13.14 -22.91
CA GLU A 374 -16.80 -13.76 -24.08
C GLU A 374 -16.79 -12.80 -25.28
N SER A 375 -16.46 -13.34 -26.46
CA SER A 375 -16.77 -12.71 -27.75
C SER A 375 -18.17 -13.14 -28.17
N LYS A 376 -19.16 -12.25 -28.03
CA LYS A 376 -20.53 -12.44 -28.56
C LYS A 376 -20.69 -11.56 -29.78
N SER A 377 -20.93 -12.16 -30.96
CA SER A 377 -21.10 -11.40 -32.22
C SER A 377 -19.93 -10.44 -32.52
N ALA A 378 -18.69 -10.87 -32.25
CA ALA A 378 -17.46 -10.07 -32.35
C ALA A 378 -17.35 -8.90 -31.35
N GLU A 379 -18.20 -8.87 -30.33
CA GLU A 379 -18.13 -7.91 -29.23
C GLU A 379 -17.64 -8.55 -27.93
N LEU A 380 -16.76 -7.85 -27.22
CA LEU A 380 -16.13 -8.34 -26.00
C LEU A 380 -16.91 -7.83 -24.77
N TRP A 381 -17.70 -8.71 -24.18
CA TRP A 381 -18.56 -8.39 -23.03
C TRP A 381 -18.03 -9.02 -21.75
N VAL A 382 -17.86 -8.20 -20.71
CA VAL A 382 -17.43 -8.64 -19.38
C VAL A 382 -18.53 -9.51 -18.78
N LYS A 383 -18.17 -10.75 -18.40
CA LYS A 383 -19.08 -11.70 -17.77
C LYS A 383 -19.52 -11.19 -16.39
N GLU A 384 -20.75 -11.52 -16.02
CA GLU A 384 -21.28 -11.22 -14.69
C GLU A 384 -20.38 -11.83 -13.60
N GLY A 385 -20.16 -11.08 -12.52
CA GLY A 385 -19.35 -11.50 -11.38
C GLY A 385 -17.83 -11.49 -11.59
N VAL A 386 -17.33 -11.36 -12.83
CA VAL A 386 -15.88 -11.31 -13.10
C VAL A 386 -15.26 -9.97 -12.70
N LEU A 387 -15.98 -8.88 -12.94
CA LEU A 387 -15.57 -7.55 -12.50
C LEU A 387 -16.07 -7.28 -11.08
N ILE A 388 -15.16 -6.84 -10.23
CA ILE A 388 -15.44 -6.46 -8.85
C ILE A 388 -15.72 -4.95 -8.84
N ALA A 389 -17.00 -4.60 -8.69
CA ALA A 389 -17.42 -3.21 -8.62
C ALA A 389 -16.80 -2.49 -7.41
N ASN A 390 -16.50 -1.20 -7.58
CA ASN A 390 -15.85 -0.34 -6.59
C ASN A 390 -14.44 -0.76 -6.16
N ASP A 391 -13.86 -1.83 -6.72
CA ASP A 391 -12.51 -2.30 -6.44
C ASP A 391 -11.62 -2.22 -7.70
N THR A 392 -10.32 -2.44 -7.52
CA THR A 392 -9.33 -2.44 -8.61
C THR A 392 -9.30 -3.82 -9.27
N ASN A 393 -9.50 -3.85 -10.58
CA ASN A 393 -9.54 -5.04 -11.42
C ASN A 393 -8.31 -5.08 -12.34
N LEU A 394 -7.79 -6.26 -12.65
CA LEU A 394 -6.79 -6.44 -13.70
C LEU A 394 -7.49 -6.53 -15.05
N LEU A 395 -7.08 -5.73 -16.03
CA LEU A 395 -7.44 -5.89 -17.44
C LEU A 395 -6.21 -6.33 -18.21
N VAL A 396 -6.31 -7.45 -18.93
CA VAL A 396 -5.25 -7.98 -19.81
C VAL A 396 -5.79 -8.14 -21.22
N ILE A 397 -5.01 -7.73 -22.21
CA ILE A 397 -5.32 -7.86 -23.64
C ILE A 397 -4.17 -8.60 -24.31
N ARG A 398 -4.48 -9.68 -25.03
CA ARG A 398 -3.53 -10.38 -25.90
C ARG A 398 -3.88 -10.10 -27.36
N LEU A 399 -2.91 -9.59 -28.09
CA LEU A 399 -2.96 -9.27 -29.51
C LEU A 399 -2.20 -10.36 -30.28
N GLY A 400 -2.68 -10.69 -31.49
CA GLY A 400 -2.08 -11.72 -32.35
C GLY A 400 -0.63 -11.41 -32.75
N ALA A 401 0.12 -12.41 -33.21
CA ALA A 401 1.50 -12.22 -33.66
C ALA A 401 1.62 -11.38 -34.94
N ASP A 402 0.52 -11.27 -35.71
CA ASP A 402 0.38 -10.47 -36.91
C ASP A 402 0.00 -9.01 -36.63
N PHE A 403 -0.37 -8.68 -35.39
CA PHE A 403 -0.76 -7.35 -34.96
C PHE A 403 0.33 -6.30 -35.27
N VAL A 404 -0.10 -5.12 -35.74
CA VAL A 404 0.81 -4.04 -36.19
C VAL A 404 0.64 -2.79 -35.34
N SER A 405 -0.62 -2.35 -35.14
CA SER A 405 -0.89 -1.12 -34.41
C SER A 405 -2.31 -1.03 -33.85
N LEU A 406 -2.43 -0.34 -32.72
CA LEU A 406 -3.72 0.10 -32.19
C LEU A 406 -3.94 1.51 -32.73
N THR A 407 -5.05 1.75 -33.44
CA THR A 407 -5.38 3.09 -33.96
C THR A 407 -5.84 4.07 -32.88
N GLY A 408 -5.92 3.60 -31.63
CA GLY A 408 -6.25 4.39 -30.46
C GLY A 408 -6.23 3.55 -29.18
N PRO A 409 -6.41 4.18 -28.02
CA PRO A 409 -6.48 3.49 -26.73
C PRO A 409 -7.70 2.55 -26.63
N PRO A 410 -7.58 1.39 -25.95
CA PRO A 410 -8.73 0.60 -25.55
C PRO A 410 -9.71 1.41 -24.69
N ALA A 411 -10.98 1.03 -24.68
CA ALA A 411 -12.01 1.71 -23.90
C ALA A 411 -12.96 0.73 -23.19
N LEU A 412 -13.46 1.14 -22.04
CA LEU A 412 -14.58 0.48 -21.36
C LEU A 412 -15.86 1.24 -21.66
N HIS A 413 -16.91 0.53 -22.04
CA HIS A 413 -18.22 1.08 -22.36
C HIS A 413 -19.21 0.57 -21.30
N GLY A 414 -19.56 1.44 -20.36
CA GLY A 414 -20.63 1.24 -19.37
C GLY A 414 -21.76 2.22 -19.64
N LYS A 415 -22.24 2.93 -18.60
CA LYS A 415 -23.21 4.03 -18.78
C LYS A 415 -22.70 5.20 -19.62
N SER A 416 -21.38 5.36 -19.67
CA SER A 416 -20.69 6.29 -20.56
C SER A 416 -19.41 5.62 -21.08
N PRO A 417 -18.84 6.06 -22.21
CA PRO A 417 -17.53 5.56 -22.64
C PRO A 417 -16.42 6.10 -21.73
N PHE A 418 -15.43 5.25 -21.42
CA PHE A 418 -14.22 5.61 -20.69
C PHE A 418 -12.99 5.06 -21.42
N THR A 419 -12.23 5.98 -22.00
CA THR A 419 -11.01 5.66 -22.73
C THR A 419 -9.85 5.41 -21.77
N LEU A 420 -9.15 4.28 -21.95
CA LEU A 420 -7.98 3.89 -21.15
C LEU A 420 -6.69 4.49 -21.73
N LYS A 421 -6.72 5.82 -21.95
CA LYS A 421 -5.59 6.63 -22.45
C LYS A 421 -4.57 6.83 -21.34
N GLY A 422 -3.35 6.35 -21.52
CA GLY A 422 -2.30 6.51 -20.52
C GLY A 422 -1.22 5.46 -20.61
N THR A 423 -0.63 5.14 -19.46
CA THR A 423 0.46 4.17 -19.37
C THR A 423 -0.10 2.76 -19.15
N TRP A 424 0.48 1.81 -19.86
CA TRP A 424 0.19 0.38 -19.82
C TRP A 424 1.48 -0.38 -19.60
N GLN A 425 1.36 -1.62 -19.14
CA GLN A 425 2.45 -2.58 -19.21
C GLN A 425 2.31 -3.43 -20.48
N MET A 426 3.41 -3.64 -21.20
CA MET A 426 3.49 -4.42 -22.43
C MET A 426 4.51 -5.54 -22.31
N ARG A 427 4.22 -6.70 -22.90
CA ARG A 427 5.18 -7.80 -23.02
C ARG A 427 4.98 -8.54 -24.33
N VAL A 428 6.07 -8.97 -24.94
CA VAL A 428 6.07 -9.81 -26.15
C VAL A 428 6.33 -11.26 -25.74
N GLY A 429 5.56 -12.19 -26.31
CA GLY A 429 5.74 -13.63 -26.11
C GLY A 429 4.40 -14.35 -26.01
N ASP A 430 4.44 -15.66 -25.75
CA ASP A 430 3.23 -16.49 -25.71
C ASP A 430 3.17 -17.39 -24.48
N GLU A 431 3.09 -16.76 -23.32
CA GLU A 431 3.01 -17.45 -22.03
C GLU A 431 1.63 -17.22 -21.39
N PRO A 432 0.78 -18.27 -21.32
CA PRO A 432 -0.61 -18.14 -20.86
C PRO A 432 -0.76 -17.58 -19.44
N SER A 433 0.22 -17.78 -18.55
CA SER A 433 0.16 -17.25 -17.18
C SER A 433 0.08 -15.71 -17.13
N TRP A 434 0.41 -15.00 -18.21
CA TRP A 434 0.33 -13.54 -18.28
C TRP A 434 -1.09 -12.99 -18.41
N ALA A 435 -2.08 -13.86 -18.64
CA ALA A 435 -3.51 -13.52 -18.58
C ALA A 435 -3.97 -13.07 -17.18
N ASN A 436 -3.17 -13.35 -16.14
CA ASN A 436 -3.45 -12.93 -14.78
C ASN A 436 -2.20 -12.36 -14.09
N MET A 437 -2.39 -11.95 -12.83
CA MET A 437 -1.33 -11.59 -11.89
C MET A 437 -1.45 -12.51 -10.66
N PRO A 438 -0.31 -12.95 -10.08
CA PRO A 438 -0.32 -13.76 -8.86
C PRO A 438 -1.10 -13.10 -7.71
N LEU A 439 -0.94 -11.78 -7.54
CA LEU A 439 -1.72 -11.00 -6.60
C LEU A 439 -2.93 -10.31 -7.26
N PRO A 440 -4.02 -10.10 -6.50
CA PRO A 440 -5.07 -9.16 -6.89
C PRO A 440 -4.50 -7.81 -7.31
N ALA A 441 -5.06 -7.21 -8.37
CA ALA A 441 -4.54 -5.99 -8.98
C ALA A 441 -4.39 -4.83 -7.98
N LYS A 442 -5.30 -4.68 -7.01
CA LYS A 442 -5.18 -3.66 -5.96
C LYS A 442 -3.85 -3.73 -5.20
N PHE A 443 -3.29 -4.93 -5.03
CA PHE A 443 -2.04 -5.16 -4.33
C PHE A 443 -0.86 -5.18 -5.28
N GLY A 444 -0.94 -5.93 -6.38
CA GLY A 444 0.22 -6.20 -7.24
C GLY A 444 0.44 -5.24 -8.41
N ALA A 445 -0.60 -4.49 -8.83
CA ALA A 445 -0.46 -3.59 -9.98
C ALA A 445 0.16 -2.25 -9.56
N PRO A 446 1.15 -1.74 -10.30
CA PRO A 446 1.75 -0.46 -9.98
C PRO A 446 0.78 0.70 -10.26
N PRO A 447 0.86 1.81 -9.48
CA PRO A 447 -0.02 2.96 -9.59
C PRO A 447 0.00 3.62 -10.97
N ASN A 448 1.13 3.54 -11.69
CA ASN A 448 1.28 4.20 -12.99
C ASN A 448 0.50 3.52 -14.12
N ILE A 449 -0.06 2.32 -13.93
CA ILE A 449 -0.98 1.68 -14.89
C ILE A 449 -2.43 1.64 -14.39
N PHE A 450 -2.77 2.48 -13.42
CA PHE A 450 -4.10 2.54 -12.84
C PHE A 450 -5.01 3.51 -13.59
N PHE A 451 -6.22 3.04 -13.91
CA PHE A 451 -7.29 3.81 -14.52
C PHE A 451 -8.52 3.82 -13.61
N SER A 452 -9.22 4.95 -13.53
CA SER A 452 -10.45 5.07 -12.76
C SER A 452 -11.48 5.85 -13.56
N THR A 453 -12.71 5.33 -13.62
CA THR A 453 -13.82 6.03 -14.28
C THR A 453 -14.41 7.16 -13.42
N ARG A 454 -13.98 7.30 -12.15
CA ARG A 454 -14.34 8.45 -11.31
C ARG A 454 -13.57 9.69 -11.78
N LYS A 455 -14.30 10.75 -12.12
CA LYS A 455 -13.76 12.09 -12.36
C LYS A 455 -13.15 12.67 -11.10
#